data_AF-A0A930UNM0-F1
#
_entry.id   AF-A0A930UNM0-F1
#
_cell.length_a   1.000
_cell.length_b   1.000
_cell.length_c   1.000
_cell.angle_alpha   90.00
_cell.angle_beta   90.00
_cell.angle_gamma   90.00
#
_symmetry.space_group_name_H-M   'P 1'
#
loop_
_entity.id
_entity.type
_entity.pdbx_description
1 polymer ?
#
loop_
_entity_poly.entity_id
_entity_poly.type
_entity_poly.pdbx_seq_one_letter_code
_entity_poly.pdbx_strand_id
1 'polypeptide(L)'
;MDDVDRKTTAWAPSLRPADDIMRPERLGVVFANRLSFSRSLIRCMRREGWRFEEPVLALNSEGFGHYLRTVTTAKRQYSLVGFSHRLDPSMRTDRVIACAWDTTFTLFDGVPSRAEIERLAQATPKQEMGRFTAKDLVLSRANRSARLFEHSLERLAEGRQPDPAFINEVGYLMRTTAVYGNGKFGLADRQRYARRPELAGPFRAEMLTVYLIRCFTFDLIEHLARQRSPSTAVGLRTRLKRHLGVGNATGLGMVPFLIRHPGLIHRWFRAREEALARVRSILDDSSKDRSSFLFSLQRAKAHLREWHSEDNERLRVLKSMAEEISGIEGLIENEGGGENSSSTTAARTISGDRRTGFRERVYHYARKRCSPEAQELVISLLLESGGERIDDLAEGLEMKEESLSRLDPTMRVAELKSRIERHYRWALDHDFSRPEAMQHFWYHSKEKMEPRRGCRYDEPGAEREMPLGVALDIGRLAEALDAHIEGGKGDDSLAVFLAHHPGLRHSARRVQATMGWDYAEIRGNPMAPECRPIDLLRAKLACFGASKFDPKSDLWTRITLYQGAPLPHETGDEPADDWYFPTLFFPSEDRSDSKSSMPADRCIAHPR
;
A
#
# COMPACT_ATOMS: atom_id res chain seq x y z
N MET A 1 38.17 -40.46 1.18
CA MET A 1 37.48 -39.99 2.39
C MET A 1 38.17 -38.70 2.76
N ASP A 2 37.66 -37.57 2.26
CA ASP A 2 38.00 -36.21 2.68
C ASP A 2 37.24 -35.27 1.73
N ASP A 3 35.93 -35.09 1.96
CA ASP A 3 35.21 -33.92 1.46
C ASP A 3 33.85 -33.77 2.19
N VAL A 4 33.87 -33.35 3.45
CA VAL A 4 32.68 -32.84 4.14
C VAL A 4 33.13 -31.74 5.10
N ASP A 5 32.37 -30.65 5.16
CA ASP A 5 32.49 -29.49 6.06
C ASP A 5 33.42 -28.33 5.63
N ARG A 6 33.08 -27.72 4.49
CA ARG A 6 33.07 -26.25 4.41
C ARG A 6 31.62 -25.76 4.40
N LYS A 7 31.03 -25.60 5.59
CA LYS A 7 29.89 -24.72 5.79
C LYS A 7 30.32 -23.30 5.42
N THR A 8 30.01 -22.89 4.19
CA THR A 8 30.00 -21.49 3.78
C THR A 8 29.07 -20.74 4.72
N THR A 9 29.64 -19.93 5.62
CA THR A 9 28.88 -18.92 6.36
C THR A 9 28.13 -18.07 5.34
N ALA A 10 26.80 -18.18 5.33
CA ALA A 10 25.95 -17.45 4.41
C ALA A 10 26.20 -15.95 4.58
N TRP A 11 26.73 -15.32 3.53
CA TRP A 11 26.89 -13.86 3.50
C TRP A 11 25.50 -13.23 3.45
N ALA A 12 25.19 -12.38 4.44
CA ALA A 12 23.96 -11.60 4.48
C ALA A 12 24.32 -10.12 4.49
N PRO A 13 23.85 -9.31 3.53
CA PRO A 13 24.13 -7.89 3.53
C PRO A 13 23.42 -7.21 4.71
N SER A 14 24.04 -6.15 5.24
CA SER A 14 23.42 -5.32 6.27
C SER A 14 22.15 -4.64 5.75
N LEU A 15 21.18 -4.45 6.66
CA LEU A 15 19.98 -3.67 6.36
C LEU A 15 20.36 -2.21 6.10
N ARG A 16 19.58 -1.50 5.28
CA ARG A 16 19.82 -0.07 5.05
C ARG A 16 19.51 0.71 6.34
N PRO A 17 20.34 1.69 6.73
CA PRO A 17 20.12 2.43 7.96
C PRO A 17 18.83 3.24 7.90
N ALA A 18 18.17 3.40 9.04
CA ALA A 18 16.96 4.22 9.13
C ALA A 18 17.18 5.69 8.77
N ASP A 19 18.42 6.20 8.87
CA ASP A 19 18.80 7.53 8.36
C ASP A 19 18.67 7.69 6.85
N ASP A 20 18.69 6.59 6.08
CA ASP A 20 18.39 6.61 4.64
C ASP A 20 16.88 6.43 4.41
N ILE A 21 16.27 5.47 5.11
CA ILE A 21 14.93 4.96 4.75
C ILE A 21 13.78 5.73 5.37
N MET A 22 13.95 6.21 6.60
CA MET A 22 12.87 6.83 7.36
C MET A 22 12.74 8.34 7.16
N ARG A 23 13.46 8.90 6.18
CA ARG A 23 13.33 10.30 5.78
C ARG A 23 12.07 10.49 4.92
N PRO A 24 11.32 11.60 5.08
CA PRO A 24 10.11 11.85 4.29
C PRO A 24 10.32 11.66 2.80
N GLU A 25 11.40 12.18 2.21
CA GLU A 25 11.64 12.12 0.76
C GLU A 25 11.85 10.69 0.27
N ARG A 26 12.49 9.83 1.08
CA ARG A 26 12.67 8.41 0.76
C ARG A 26 11.37 7.63 0.94
N LEU A 27 10.64 7.88 2.03
CA LEU A 27 9.31 7.31 2.28
C LEU A 27 8.33 7.67 1.14
N GLY A 28 8.44 8.89 0.62
CA GLY A 28 7.65 9.42 -0.47
C GLY A 28 7.82 8.73 -1.80
N VAL A 29 8.86 7.92 -1.99
CA VAL A 29 9.14 7.23 -3.26
C VAL A 29 9.06 5.71 -3.15
N VAL A 30 8.55 5.18 -2.03
CA VAL A 30 8.36 3.74 -1.84
C VAL A 30 7.27 3.21 -2.79
N PHE A 31 7.53 2.07 -3.41
CA PHE A 31 6.56 1.33 -4.22
C PHE A 31 5.91 0.20 -3.42
N ALA A 32 4.69 -0.15 -3.80
CA ALA A 32 4.11 -1.42 -3.39
C ALA A 32 5.04 -2.57 -3.81
N ASN A 33 4.92 -3.69 -3.12
CA ASN A 33 5.79 -4.84 -3.32
C ASN A 33 5.10 -6.09 -2.81
N ARG A 34 5.79 -7.22 -2.93
CA ARG A 34 5.30 -8.52 -2.51
C ARG A 34 4.74 -8.58 -1.08
N LEU A 35 5.25 -7.78 -0.13
CA LEU A 35 4.78 -7.75 1.26
C LEU A 35 3.57 -6.85 1.49
N SER A 36 3.13 -6.09 0.48
CA SER A 36 1.97 -5.21 0.59
C SER A 36 0.72 -5.98 1.03
N PHE A 37 -0.16 -5.32 1.79
CA PHE A 37 -1.28 -6.01 2.47
C PHE A 37 -2.28 -6.62 1.50
N SER A 38 -2.55 -5.97 0.36
CA SER A 38 -3.38 -6.54 -0.70
C SER A 38 -2.76 -7.82 -1.28
N ARG A 39 -1.44 -7.84 -1.50
CA ARG A 39 -0.67 -9.01 -2.00
C ARG A 39 -0.73 -10.16 -1.00
N SER A 40 -0.41 -9.89 0.25
CA SER A 40 -0.48 -10.87 1.34
C SER A 40 -1.90 -11.46 1.48
N LEU A 41 -2.94 -10.63 1.34
CA LEU A 41 -4.31 -11.11 1.42
C LEU A 41 -4.68 -12.03 0.26
N ILE A 42 -4.32 -11.70 -0.99
CA ILE A 42 -4.58 -12.60 -2.15
C ILE A 42 -3.85 -13.94 -1.97
N ARG A 43 -2.59 -13.93 -1.51
CA ARG A 43 -1.88 -15.18 -1.19
C ARG A 43 -2.57 -15.97 -0.08
N CYS A 44 -3.08 -15.29 0.95
CA CYS A 44 -3.84 -15.92 2.04
C CYS A 44 -5.12 -16.59 1.52
N MET A 45 -5.90 -15.88 0.70
CA MET A 45 -7.14 -16.39 0.08
C MET A 45 -6.88 -17.67 -0.71
N ARG A 46 -5.82 -17.68 -1.53
CA ARG A 46 -5.40 -18.83 -2.32
C ARG A 46 -4.98 -19.99 -1.42
N ARG A 47 -4.00 -19.76 -0.53
CA ARG A 47 -3.42 -20.80 0.33
C ARG A 47 -4.49 -21.50 1.17
N GLU A 48 -5.50 -20.77 1.61
CA GLU A 48 -6.60 -21.29 2.41
C GLU A 48 -7.83 -21.71 1.58
N GLY A 49 -7.77 -21.62 0.25
CA GLY A 49 -8.86 -22.03 -0.64
C GLY A 49 -10.19 -21.30 -0.36
N TRP A 50 -10.15 -19.99 -0.15
CA TRP A 50 -11.36 -19.21 0.11
C TRP A 50 -12.32 -19.30 -1.08
N ARG A 51 -13.60 -19.53 -0.78
CA ARG A 51 -14.64 -19.64 -1.80
C ARG A 51 -15.45 -18.35 -1.86
N PHE A 52 -15.76 -17.90 -3.07
CA PHE A 52 -16.57 -16.73 -3.31
C PHE A 52 -17.91 -17.19 -3.87
N GLU A 53 -18.99 -16.89 -3.16
CA GLU A 53 -20.33 -17.20 -3.63
C GLU A 53 -20.72 -16.29 -4.80
N GLU A 54 -21.65 -16.76 -5.64
CA GLU A 54 -22.29 -15.91 -6.65
C GLU A 54 -23.01 -14.73 -5.97
N PRO A 55 -22.93 -13.52 -6.55
CA PRO A 55 -23.52 -12.34 -5.94
C PRO A 55 -25.04 -12.36 -6.03
N VAL A 56 -25.71 -11.91 -4.97
CA VAL A 56 -27.14 -11.57 -5.02
C VAL A 56 -27.28 -10.13 -5.53
N LEU A 57 -27.90 -9.98 -6.70
CA LEU A 57 -28.15 -8.71 -7.36
C LEU A 57 -29.62 -8.30 -7.19
N ALA A 58 -29.98 -7.76 -6.04
CA ALA A 58 -31.30 -7.19 -5.82
C ALA A 58 -31.33 -5.72 -6.27
N LEU A 59 -31.05 -5.52 -7.55
CA LEU A 59 -30.94 -4.23 -8.22
C LEU A 59 -32.04 -4.09 -9.27
N ASN A 60 -32.64 -2.89 -9.37
CA ASN A 60 -33.61 -2.59 -10.43
C ASN A 60 -32.91 -2.37 -11.80
N SER A 61 -33.68 -2.03 -12.83
CA SER A 61 -33.18 -1.77 -14.19
C SER A 61 -32.20 -0.58 -14.28
N GLU A 62 -32.28 0.37 -13.35
CA GLU A 62 -31.36 1.50 -13.23
C GLU A 62 -30.12 1.18 -12.35
N GLY A 63 -30.05 -0.05 -11.82
CA GLY A 63 -28.95 -0.51 -10.96
C GLY A 63 -29.01 0.00 -9.53
N PHE A 64 -30.17 0.41 -9.03
CA PHE A 64 -30.40 0.82 -7.64
C PHE A 64 -30.98 -0.32 -6.81
N GLY A 65 -30.57 -0.43 -5.55
CA GLY A 65 -30.98 -1.51 -4.65
C GLY A 65 -29.82 -2.01 -3.80
N HIS A 66 -29.80 -3.31 -3.49
CA HIS A 66 -28.74 -3.91 -2.70
C HIS A 66 -28.01 -5.04 -3.42
N TYR A 67 -26.76 -5.22 -3.02
CA TYR A 67 -25.82 -6.21 -3.48
C TYR A 67 -25.32 -7.01 -2.28
N LEU A 68 -25.18 -8.32 -2.45
CA LEU A 68 -24.56 -9.18 -1.45
C LEU A 68 -23.57 -10.13 -2.14
N ARG A 69 -22.33 -10.15 -1.68
CA ARG A 69 -21.38 -11.21 -2.03
C ARG A 69 -20.73 -11.76 -0.78
N THR A 70 -20.80 -13.08 -0.61
CA THR A 70 -20.25 -13.78 0.56
C THR A 70 -18.94 -14.47 0.18
N VAL A 71 -17.98 -14.41 1.09
CA VAL A 71 -16.72 -15.14 1.02
C VAL A 71 -16.67 -16.11 2.19
N THR A 72 -16.44 -17.38 1.88
CA THR A 72 -16.35 -18.48 2.83
C THR A 72 -14.88 -18.87 3.00
N THR A 73 -14.36 -18.69 4.22
CA THR A 73 -13.06 -19.23 4.65
C THR A 73 -13.24 -20.62 5.26
N ALA A 74 -12.15 -21.25 5.68
CA ALA A 74 -12.22 -22.55 6.37
C ALA A 74 -13.02 -22.50 7.69
N LYS A 75 -13.13 -21.33 8.34
CA LYS A 75 -13.74 -21.20 9.68
C LYS A 75 -14.92 -20.24 9.75
N ARG A 76 -15.04 -19.30 8.81
CA ARG A 76 -15.99 -18.17 8.90
C ARG A 76 -16.48 -17.74 7.52
N GLN A 77 -17.53 -16.93 7.55
CA GLN A 77 -18.05 -16.25 6.38
C GLN A 77 -17.99 -14.74 6.59
N TYR A 78 -17.74 -14.00 5.53
CA TYR A 78 -17.79 -12.54 5.51
C TYR A 78 -18.59 -12.10 4.29
N SER A 79 -19.51 -11.16 4.45
CA SER A 79 -20.34 -10.68 3.35
C SER A 79 -20.12 -9.19 3.09
N LEU A 80 -19.86 -8.82 1.85
CA LEU A 80 -19.98 -7.43 1.43
C LEU A 80 -21.45 -7.13 1.15
N VAL A 81 -22.05 -6.24 1.94
CA VAL A 81 -23.36 -5.67 1.67
C VAL A 81 -23.17 -4.31 1.02
N GLY A 82 -23.56 -4.19 -0.25
CA GLY A 82 -23.50 -2.94 -1.01
C GLY A 82 -24.88 -2.36 -1.24
N PHE A 83 -25.00 -1.03 -1.23
CA PHE A 83 -26.21 -0.31 -1.58
C PHE A 83 -25.91 0.68 -2.68
N SER A 84 -26.65 0.61 -3.78
CA SER A 84 -26.54 1.51 -4.92
C SER A 84 -27.73 2.45 -4.94
N HIS A 85 -27.45 3.75 -4.96
CA HIS A 85 -28.43 4.83 -4.78
C HIS A 85 -28.44 5.74 -6.00
N ARG A 86 -29.59 6.40 -6.21
CA ARG A 86 -29.67 7.51 -7.15
C ARG A 86 -28.95 8.71 -6.56
N LEU A 87 -28.01 9.26 -7.32
CA LEU A 87 -27.29 10.48 -6.95
C LEU A 87 -27.26 11.44 -8.14
N ASP A 88 -27.60 12.70 -7.89
CA ASP A 88 -27.47 13.76 -8.87
C ASP A 88 -25.98 13.95 -9.25
N PRO A 89 -25.62 14.05 -10.55
CA PRO A 89 -24.25 14.26 -10.97
C PRO A 89 -23.54 15.45 -10.31
N SER A 90 -24.27 16.54 -10.03
CA SER A 90 -23.72 17.75 -9.37
C SER A 90 -23.29 17.51 -7.92
N MET A 91 -23.80 16.45 -7.29
CA MET A 91 -23.48 16.07 -5.91
C MET A 91 -22.23 15.17 -5.81
N ARG A 92 -21.68 14.70 -6.93
CA ARG A 92 -20.50 13.83 -6.94
C ARG A 92 -19.24 14.63 -6.62
N THR A 93 -18.53 14.20 -5.58
CA THR A 93 -17.24 14.78 -5.22
C THR A 93 -16.27 13.72 -4.73
N ASP A 94 -14.98 14.00 -4.94
CA ASP A 94 -13.86 13.16 -4.51
C ASP A 94 -13.56 13.33 -3.03
N ARG A 95 -14.22 14.30 -2.38
CA ARG A 95 -13.92 14.68 -1.02
C ARG A 95 -14.63 13.75 -0.02
N VAL A 96 -13.89 13.34 1.00
CA VAL A 96 -14.37 12.62 2.19
C VAL A 96 -15.51 13.34 2.92
N ILE A 97 -15.67 14.65 2.71
CA ILE A 97 -16.70 15.47 3.35
C ILE A 97 -18.05 15.45 2.64
N ALA A 98 -18.20 14.72 1.54
CA ALA A 98 -19.49 14.64 0.85
C ALA A 98 -20.60 14.13 1.79
N CYS A 99 -21.86 14.38 1.42
CA CYS A 99 -23.02 13.89 2.17
C CYS A 99 -23.75 12.74 1.47
N ALA A 100 -23.37 12.42 0.23
CA ALA A 100 -23.99 11.36 -0.57
C ALA A 100 -23.00 10.76 -1.57
N TRP A 101 -23.25 9.51 -1.96
CA TRP A 101 -22.42 8.72 -2.88
C TRP A 101 -23.30 7.84 -3.76
N ASP A 102 -22.80 7.49 -4.95
CA ASP A 102 -23.50 6.53 -5.82
C ASP A 102 -23.68 5.19 -5.09
N THR A 103 -22.72 4.80 -4.26
CA THR A 103 -22.73 3.51 -3.56
C THR A 103 -22.13 3.57 -2.15
N THR A 104 -22.67 2.76 -1.25
CA THR A 104 -22.18 2.58 0.12
C THR A 104 -22.08 1.10 0.48
N PHE A 105 -21.12 0.74 1.33
CA PHE A 105 -20.78 -0.66 1.60
C PHE A 105 -20.52 -0.91 3.08
N THR A 106 -20.90 -2.10 3.53
CA THR A 106 -20.50 -2.66 4.82
C THR A 106 -19.91 -4.05 4.60
N LEU A 107 -18.71 -4.32 5.12
CA LEU A 107 -18.23 -5.69 5.31
C LEU A 107 -18.82 -6.23 6.61
N PHE A 108 -19.55 -7.32 6.50
CA PHE A 108 -20.32 -7.93 7.58
C PHE A 108 -19.70 -9.27 8.01
N ASP A 109 -19.69 -9.52 9.32
CA ASP A 109 -19.23 -10.77 9.94
C ASP A 109 -20.34 -11.83 9.93
N GLY A 110 -20.23 -12.78 8.99
CA GLY A 110 -21.24 -13.80 8.70
C GLY A 110 -22.06 -13.51 7.45
N VAL A 111 -23.19 -14.20 7.31
CA VAL A 111 -24.20 -13.94 6.27
C VAL A 111 -25.34 -13.13 6.92
N PRO A 112 -25.67 -11.94 6.40
CA PRO A 112 -26.69 -11.10 7.01
C PRO A 112 -28.10 -11.63 6.75
N SER A 113 -28.94 -11.59 7.78
CA SER A 113 -30.38 -11.80 7.66
C SER A 113 -31.05 -10.63 6.91
N ARG A 114 -32.29 -10.84 6.45
CA ARG A 114 -33.09 -9.78 5.81
C ARG A 114 -33.21 -8.53 6.70
N ALA A 115 -33.47 -8.71 8.00
CA ALA A 115 -33.56 -7.60 8.95
C ALA A 115 -32.22 -6.85 9.11
N GLU A 116 -31.09 -7.57 9.06
CA GLU A 116 -29.77 -6.94 9.09
C GLU A 116 -29.49 -6.15 7.80
N ILE A 117 -29.90 -6.65 6.63
CA ILE A 117 -29.80 -5.92 5.35
C ILE A 117 -30.67 -4.66 5.38
N GLU A 118 -31.93 -4.75 5.84
CA GLU A 118 -32.85 -3.61 5.94
C GLU A 118 -32.31 -2.54 6.90
N ARG A 119 -31.74 -2.94 8.05
CA ARG A 119 -31.05 -2.02 8.97
C ARG A 119 -29.86 -1.36 8.30
N LEU A 120 -29.00 -2.14 7.65
CA LEU A 120 -27.80 -1.63 6.97
C LEU A 120 -28.16 -0.68 5.83
N ALA A 121 -29.26 -0.91 5.11
CA ALA A 121 -29.73 -0.02 4.05
C ALA A 121 -30.05 1.38 4.58
N GLN A 122 -30.58 1.47 5.81
CA GLN A 122 -30.87 2.74 6.46
C GLN A 122 -29.65 3.38 7.14
N ALA A 123 -28.75 2.57 7.70
CA ALA A 123 -27.62 3.04 8.49
C ALA A 123 -26.39 3.39 7.65
N THR A 124 -26.01 2.55 6.69
CA THR A 124 -24.77 2.66 5.91
C THR A 124 -24.67 4.00 5.17
N PRO A 125 -25.73 4.51 4.49
CA PRO A 125 -25.66 5.81 3.82
C PRO A 125 -25.47 7.01 4.76
N LYS A 126 -25.91 6.90 6.02
CA LYS A 126 -25.88 7.99 7.02
C LYS A 126 -24.54 8.19 7.71
N GLN A 127 -23.64 7.20 7.61
CA GLN A 127 -22.27 7.25 8.14
C GLN A 127 -22.15 7.64 9.62
N GLU A 128 -21.71 8.86 9.93
CA GLU A 128 -21.55 9.34 11.31
C GLU A 128 -22.88 9.30 12.08
N MET A 129 -23.99 9.49 11.36
CA MET A 129 -25.34 9.38 11.91
C MET A 129 -25.91 7.95 11.82
N GLY A 130 -25.20 7.03 11.18
CA GLY A 130 -25.52 5.62 11.12
C GLY A 130 -25.34 4.93 12.47
N ARG A 131 -25.96 3.76 12.62
CA ARG A 131 -25.80 2.91 13.81
C ARG A 131 -25.37 1.52 13.38
N PHE A 132 -24.22 1.11 13.86
CA PHE A 132 -23.56 -0.13 13.51
C PHE A 132 -23.48 -1.06 14.71
N THR A 133 -23.25 -2.33 14.42
CA THR A 133 -23.14 -3.39 15.40
C THR A 133 -21.75 -3.99 15.36
N ALA A 134 -21.46 -4.85 16.32
CA ALA A 134 -20.18 -5.55 16.36
C ALA A 134 -20.01 -6.65 15.28
N LYS A 135 -20.98 -6.83 14.38
CA LYS A 135 -20.83 -7.61 13.14
C LYS A 135 -20.48 -6.73 11.93
N ASP A 136 -20.63 -5.41 12.03
CA ASP A 136 -20.33 -4.49 10.94
C ASP A 136 -18.85 -4.12 11.06
N LEU A 137 -17.99 -4.74 10.25
CA LEU A 137 -16.53 -4.69 10.41
C LEU A 137 -15.91 -3.45 9.75
N VAL A 138 -16.35 -3.15 8.53
CA VAL A 138 -15.78 -2.09 7.70
C VAL A 138 -16.89 -1.34 7.00
N LEU A 139 -16.84 -0.02 7.01
CA LEU A 139 -17.69 0.88 6.23
C LEU A 139 -16.89 1.46 5.06
N SER A 140 -17.48 1.49 3.87
CA SER A 140 -16.89 2.14 2.70
C SER A 140 -17.95 2.83 1.84
N ARG A 141 -17.50 3.69 0.94
CA ARG A 141 -18.32 4.49 0.02
C ARG A 141 -17.57 4.76 -1.26
N ALA A 142 -18.27 4.76 -2.38
CA ALA A 142 -17.67 4.98 -3.69
C ALA A 142 -18.59 5.74 -4.64
N ASN A 143 -17.96 6.50 -5.54
CA ASN A 143 -18.61 7.17 -6.67
C ASN A 143 -18.16 6.53 -7.98
N ARG A 144 -19.04 6.57 -8.98
CA ARG A 144 -18.73 6.11 -10.34
C ARG A 144 -17.68 7.02 -10.99
N SER A 145 -16.76 6.41 -11.73
CA SER A 145 -15.90 7.14 -12.66
C SER A 145 -16.71 7.46 -13.92
N ALA A 146 -17.51 8.54 -13.86
CA ALA A 146 -18.64 8.78 -14.78
C ALA A 146 -18.29 8.51 -16.25
N ARG A 147 -17.23 9.15 -16.78
CA ARG A 147 -16.83 9.03 -18.19
C ARG A 147 -16.51 7.58 -18.60
N LEU A 148 -15.68 6.88 -17.82
CA LEU A 148 -15.31 5.50 -18.16
C LEU A 148 -16.47 4.53 -17.93
N PHE A 149 -17.26 4.76 -16.88
CA PHE A 149 -18.40 3.91 -16.55
C PHE A 149 -19.47 3.96 -17.64
N GLU A 150 -19.83 5.16 -18.12
CA GLU A 150 -20.80 5.37 -19.19
C GLU A 150 -20.32 4.75 -20.51
N HIS A 151 -19.09 5.04 -20.93
CA HIS A 151 -18.50 4.41 -22.12
C HIS A 151 -18.49 2.89 -22.03
N SER A 152 -18.08 2.34 -20.88
CA SER A 152 -18.04 0.89 -20.69
C SER A 152 -19.44 0.28 -20.73
N LEU A 153 -20.43 0.91 -20.10
CA LEU A 153 -21.82 0.45 -20.13
C LEU A 153 -22.38 0.46 -21.55
N GLU A 154 -22.17 1.54 -22.30
CA GLU A 154 -22.62 1.66 -23.69
C GLU A 154 -22.01 0.57 -24.56
N ARG A 155 -20.68 0.42 -24.54
CA ARG A 155 -20.00 -0.58 -25.36
C ARG A 155 -20.47 -2.00 -25.04
N LEU A 156 -20.57 -2.34 -23.75
CA LEU A 156 -21.02 -3.66 -23.32
C LEU A 156 -22.46 -3.93 -23.73
N ALA A 157 -23.37 -2.95 -23.62
CA ALA A 157 -24.76 -3.09 -24.06
C ALA A 157 -24.88 -3.29 -25.59
N GLU A 158 -23.99 -2.68 -26.37
CA GLU A 158 -23.90 -2.84 -27.83
C GLU A 158 -23.22 -4.15 -28.28
N GLY A 159 -22.83 -5.02 -27.34
CA GLY A 159 -22.11 -6.27 -27.64
C GLY A 159 -20.62 -6.10 -27.96
N ARG A 160 -20.05 -4.94 -27.61
CA ARG A 160 -18.63 -4.58 -27.85
C ARG A 160 -17.87 -4.45 -26.52
N GLN A 161 -16.55 -4.51 -26.57
CA GLN A 161 -15.71 -4.23 -25.39
C GLN A 161 -15.36 -2.73 -25.33
N PRO A 162 -15.17 -2.16 -24.12
CA PRO A 162 -14.67 -0.79 -24.01
C PRO A 162 -13.27 -0.66 -24.58
N ASP A 163 -12.99 0.54 -25.10
CA ASP A 163 -11.66 0.93 -25.57
C ASP A 163 -10.57 0.68 -24.49
N PRO A 164 -9.60 -0.21 -24.77
CA PRO A 164 -8.48 -0.47 -23.87
C PRO A 164 -7.68 0.79 -23.50
N ALA A 165 -7.48 1.74 -24.41
CA ALA A 165 -6.72 2.95 -24.13
C ALA A 165 -7.39 3.78 -23.03
N PHE A 166 -8.71 3.93 -23.11
CA PHE A 166 -9.47 4.66 -22.09
C PHE A 166 -9.54 3.91 -20.76
N ILE A 167 -9.60 2.57 -20.79
CA ILE A 167 -9.49 1.73 -19.60
C ILE A 167 -8.14 1.93 -18.91
N ASN A 168 -7.03 1.99 -19.67
CA ASN A 168 -5.70 2.18 -19.10
C ASN A 168 -5.49 3.60 -18.55
N GLU A 169 -6.02 4.63 -19.23
CA GLU A 169 -5.98 6.03 -18.79
C GLU A 169 -6.62 6.19 -17.39
N VAL A 170 -7.81 5.63 -17.20
CA VAL A 170 -8.59 5.82 -15.97
C VAL A 170 -8.33 4.74 -14.91
N GLY A 171 -8.24 3.46 -15.31
CA GLY A 171 -7.83 2.34 -14.45
C GLY A 171 -8.86 1.81 -13.44
N TYR A 172 -10.04 2.43 -13.30
CA TYR A 172 -11.10 1.97 -12.39
C TYR A 172 -12.51 2.43 -12.83
N LEU A 173 -13.53 1.62 -12.55
CA LEU A 173 -14.95 1.95 -12.79
C LEU A 173 -15.58 2.74 -11.65
N MET A 174 -15.10 2.54 -10.43
CA MET A 174 -15.50 3.28 -9.25
C MET A 174 -14.30 3.66 -8.40
N ARG A 175 -14.48 4.73 -7.64
CA ARG A 175 -13.48 5.24 -6.72
C ARG A 175 -14.06 5.37 -5.32
N THR A 176 -13.39 4.70 -4.40
CA THR A 176 -13.67 4.83 -2.97
C THR A 176 -13.19 6.19 -2.46
N THR A 177 -13.95 6.78 -1.55
CA THR A 177 -13.51 8.03 -0.87
C THR A 177 -13.09 7.76 0.57
N ALA A 178 -13.53 6.65 1.17
CA ALA A 178 -13.04 6.21 2.47
C ALA A 178 -13.28 4.72 2.69
N VAL A 179 -12.42 4.11 3.51
CA VAL A 179 -12.57 2.76 4.04
C VAL A 179 -12.27 2.83 5.53
N TYR A 180 -13.28 2.64 6.36
CA TYR A 180 -13.21 2.83 7.81
C TYR A 180 -13.48 1.52 8.53
N GLY A 181 -12.70 1.22 9.55
CA GLY A 181 -12.88 0.08 10.44
C GLY A 181 -12.49 0.45 11.87
N ASN A 182 -12.30 -0.57 12.70
CA ASN A 182 -11.77 -0.47 14.06
C ASN A 182 -12.50 0.57 14.93
N GLY A 183 -13.77 0.32 15.23
CA GLY A 183 -14.55 1.17 16.15
C GLY A 183 -15.06 2.48 15.57
N LYS A 184 -14.52 2.96 14.44
CA LYS A 184 -14.98 4.22 13.81
C LYS A 184 -16.47 4.14 13.49
N PHE A 185 -17.23 5.16 13.88
CA PHE A 185 -18.69 5.25 13.75
C PHE A 185 -19.49 4.17 14.51
N GLY A 186 -18.88 3.44 15.43
CA GLY A 186 -19.52 2.33 16.15
C GLY A 186 -19.47 1.00 15.40
N LEU A 187 -18.60 0.89 14.39
CA LEU A 187 -18.22 -0.40 13.79
C LEU A 187 -17.54 -1.30 14.83
N ALA A 188 -17.33 -2.56 14.49
CA ALA A 188 -16.62 -3.50 15.36
C ALA A 188 -15.19 -3.02 15.67
N ASP A 189 -14.82 -3.06 16.95
CA ASP A 189 -13.44 -2.84 17.39
C ASP A 189 -12.51 -3.96 16.88
N ARG A 190 -11.27 -3.60 16.54
CA ARG A 190 -10.28 -4.55 16.03
C ARG A 190 -10.04 -5.72 16.99
N GLN A 191 -10.11 -5.49 18.30
CA GLN A 191 -9.92 -6.52 19.32
C GLN A 191 -10.86 -7.75 19.13
N ARG A 192 -12.04 -7.56 18.53
CA ARG A 192 -13.03 -8.63 18.30
C ARG A 192 -12.62 -9.64 17.23
N TYR A 193 -11.82 -9.22 16.26
CA TYR A 193 -11.39 -10.07 15.14
C TYR A 193 -9.87 -10.16 14.98
N ALA A 194 -9.10 -9.48 15.84
CA ALA A 194 -7.64 -9.47 15.82
C ALA A 194 -6.99 -10.85 15.88
N ARG A 195 -7.60 -11.77 16.65
CA ARG A 195 -7.08 -13.13 16.86
C ARG A 195 -7.51 -14.13 15.77
N ARG A 196 -8.21 -13.67 14.73
CA ARG A 196 -8.66 -14.52 13.62
C ARG A 196 -7.53 -14.57 12.58
N PRO A 197 -6.87 -15.72 12.34
CA PRO A 197 -5.71 -15.79 11.46
C PRO A 197 -5.95 -15.19 10.06
N GLU A 198 -7.17 -15.36 9.53
CA GLU A 198 -7.57 -14.82 8.24
C GLU A 198 -7.59 -13.28 8.18
N LEU A 199 -7.85 -12.59 9.31
CA LEU A 199 -7.94 -11.13 9.43
C LEU A 199 -6.86 -10.50 10.34
N ALA A 200 -5.90 -11.30 10.84
CA ALA A 200 -4.88 -10.87 11.80
C ALA A 200 -3.87 -9.86 11.20
N GLY A 201 -3.56 -9.97 9.90
CA GLY A 201 -2.66 -9.01 9.24
C GLY A 201 -3.18 -7.55 9.25
N PRO A 202 -2.28 -6.55 9.11
CA PRO A 202 -2.68 -5.15 9.07
C PRO A 202 -3.71 -4.87 7.99
N PHE A 203 -4.80 -4.18 8.35
CA PHE A 203 -5.84 -3.73 7.44
C PHE A 203 -6.50 -4.83 6.57
N ARG A 204 -6.43 -6.11 6.97
CA ARG A 204 -6.95 -7.21 6.13
C ARG A 204 -8.44 -7.12 5.87
N ALA A 205 -9.24 -6.70 6.86
CA ALA A 205 -10.68 -6.53 6.68
C ALA A 205 -10.97 -5.41 5.66
N GLU A 206 -10.25 -4.30 5.74
CA GLU A 206 -10.35 -3.18 4.82
C GLU A 206 -9.91 -3.57 3.40
N MET A 207 -8.80 -4.32 3.27
CA MET A 207 -8.32 -4.85 1.99
C MET A 207 -9.33 -5.83 1.36
N LEU A 208 -9.91 -6.74 2.14
CA LEU A 208 -10.99 -7.62 1.68
C LEU A 208 -12.20 -6.81 1.19
N THR A 209 -12.57 -5.77 1.93
CA THR A 209 -13.68 -4.88 1.55
C THR A 209 -13.42 -4.23 0.18
N VAL A 210 -12.23 -3.69 -0.05
CA VAL A 210 -11.89 -3.05 -1.34
C VAL A 210 -11.85 -4.07 -2.48
N TYR A 211 -11.33 -5.29 -2.24
CA TYR A 211 -11.35 -6.36 -3.24
C TYR A 211 -12.79 -6.76 -3.63
N LEU A 212 -13.70 -6.86 -2.67
CA LEU A 212 -15.09 -7.18 -2.95
C LEU A 212 -15.83 -6.00 -3.63
N ILE A 213 -15.48 -4.75 -3.29
CA ILE A 213 -15.99 -3.56 -4.01
C ILE A 213 -15.56 -3.61 -5.47
N ARG A 214 -14.31 -4.02 -5.77
CA ARG A 214 -13.85 -4.24 -7.14
C ARG A 214 -14.77 -5.20 -7.89
N CYS A 215 -15.08 -6.34 -7.28
CA CYS A 215 -16.00 -7.33 -7.86
C CYS A 215 -17.38 -6.74 -8.12
N PHE A 216 -17.94 -6.02 -7.14
CA PHE A 216 -19.20 -5.31 -7.29
C PHE A 216 -19.21 -4.36 -8.50
N THR A 217 -18.12 -3.66 -8.80
CA THR A 217 -18.09 -2.77 -9.97
C THR A 217 -18.31 -3.50 -11.30
N PHE A 218 -17.80 -4.72 -11.42
CA PHE A 218 -17.97 -5.56 -12.61
C PHE A 218 -19.39 -6.12 -12.68
N ASP A 219 -19.91 -6.61 -11.55
CA ASP A 219 -21.26 -7.16 -11.46
C ASP A 219 -22.31 -6.08 -11.79
N LEU A 220 -22.13 -4.86 -11.27
CA LEU A 220 -23.02 -3.74 -11.51
C LEU A 220 -23.06 -3.33 -12.98
N ILE A 221 -21.89 -3.14 -13.61
CA ILE A 221 -21.86 -2.66 -14.99
C ILE A 221 -22.41 -3.70 -15.98
N GLU A 222 -22.16 -4.98 -15.72
CA GLU A 222 -22.71 -6.07 -16.53
C GLU A 222 -24.22 -6.24 -16.29
N HIS A 223 -24.70 -6.09 -15.06
CA HIS A 223 -26.15 -6.04 -14.78
C HIS A 223 -26.81 -4.92 -15.58
N LEU A 224 -26.28 -3.70 -15.51
CA LEU A 224 -26.81 -2.56 -16.26
C LEU A 224 -26.78 -2.79 -17.77
N ALA A 225 -25.70 -3.37 -18.31
CA ALA A 225 -25.61 -3.67 -19.74
C ALA A 225 -26.71 -4.67 -20.16
N ARG A 226 -26.91 -5.75 -19.39
CA ARG A 226 -27.97 -6.74 -19.64
C ARG A 226 -29.37 -6.15 -19.51
N GLN A 227 -29.60 -5.25 -18.55
CA GLN A 227 -30.89 -4.55 -18.42
C GLN A 227 -31.16 -3.60 -19.59
N ARG A 228 -30.11 -2.96 -20.12
CA ARG A 228 -30.22 -2.02 -21.25
C ARG A 228 -30.51 -2.74 -22.56
N SER A 229 -29.79 -3.83 -22.83
CA SER A 229 -29.91 -4.58 -24.09
C SER A 229 -29.74 -6.09 -23.87
N PRO A 230 -30.79 -6.81 -23.41
CA PRO A 230 -30.68 -8.22 -23.05
C PRO A 230 -30.18 -9.14 -24.18
N SER A 231 -30.47 -8.80 -25.44
CA SER A 231 -30.11 -9.60 -26.61
C SER A 231 -28.68 -9.42 -27.11
N THR A 232 -28.05 -8.28 -26.81
CA THR A 232 -26.71 -7.93 -27.33
C THR A 232 -25.66 -7.77 -26.25
N ALA A 233 -26.06 -7.59 -24.99
CA ALA A 233 -25.14 -7.30 -23.90
C ALA A 233 -24.08 -8.39 -23.72
N VAL A 234 -22.82 -7.98 -23.59
CA VAL A 234 -21.68 -8.87 -23.31
C VAL A 234 -21.06 -8.57 -21.96
N GLY A 235 -20.41 -9.58 -21.36
CA GLY A 235 -19.60 -9.40 -20.16
C GLY A 235 -18.27 -8.70 -20.47
N LEU A 236 -17.65 -8.10 -19.47
CA LEU A 236 -16.33 -7.49 -19.62
C LEU A 236 -15.27 -8.60 -19.70
N ARG A 237 -14.37 -8.53 -20.69
CA ARG A 237 -13.30 -9.52 -20.88
C ARG A 237 -12.40 -9.58 -19.64
N THR A 238 -11.95 -10.79 -19.30
CA THR A 238 -11.10 -11.09 -18.15
C THR A 238 -9.85 -10.20 -18.09
N ARG A 239 -9.15 -10.03 -19.22
CA ARG A 239 -7.97 -9.14 -19.29
C ARG A 239 -8.27 -7.69 -18.89
N LEU A 240 -9.44 -7.16 -19.29
CA LEU A 240 -9.87 -5.81 -18.90
C LEU A 240 -10.30 -5.76 -17.43
N LYS A 241 -11.03 -6.76 -16.93
CA LYS A 241 -11.37 -6.88 -15.50
C LYS A 241 -10.11 -6.92 -14.62
N ARG A 242 -9.09 -7.70 -15.02
CA ARG A 242 -7.79 -7.76 -14.33
C ARG A 242 -7.11 -6.38 -14.31
N HIS A 243 -7.08 -5.67 -15.44
CA HIS A 243 -6.48 -4.33 -15.51
C HIS A 243 -7.26 -3.26 -14.74
N LEU A 244 -8.56 -3.45 -14.46
CA LEU A 244 -9.33 -2.52 -13.65
C LEU A 244 -9.13 -2.79 -12.15
N GLY A 245 -8.75 -1.75 -11.42
CA GLY A 245 -8.72 -1.74 -9.96
C GLY A 245 -9.89 -0.96 -9.37
N VAL A 246 -9.71 -0.53 -8.12
CA VAL A 246 -10.60 0.42 -7.44
C VAL A 246 -9.81 1.68 -7.15
N GLY A 247 -10.31 2.82 -7.65
CA GLY A 247 -9.69 4.10 -7.37
C GLY A 247 -9.83 4.46 -5.88
N ASN A 248 -8.92 5.28 -5.39
CA ASN A 248 -9.08 5.97 -4.11
C ASN A 248 -8.48 7.37 -4.17
N ALA A 249 -9.11 8.32 -3.47
CA ALA A 249 -8.53 9.64 -3.19
C ALA A 249 -8.15 9.71 -1.71
N THR A 250 -6.85 9.85 -1.44
CA THR A 250 -6.31 9.86 -0.07
C THR A 250 -5.70 11.22 0.24
N GLY A 251 -6.08 11.78 1.40
CA GLY A 251 -5.50 13.01 1.94
C GLY A 251 -4.84 12.81 3.31
N LEU A 252 -4.71 13.91 4.04
CA LEU A 252 -3.95 14.07 5.28
C LEU A 252 -4.24 13.10 6.44
N GLY A 253 -5.37 12.38 6.42
CA GLY A 253 -5.81 11.53 7.52
C GLY A 253 -4.85 10.41 7.93
N MET A 254 -3.92 10.01 7.05
CA MET A 254 -2.98 8.93 7.34
C MET A 254 -1.68 9.38 8.02
N VAL A 255 -1.31 10.66 7.93
CA VAL A 255 -0.05 11.16 8.50
C VAL A 255 0.01 10.97 10.03
N PRO A 256 -1.03 11.34 10.81
CA PRO A 256 -1.01 11.11 12.26
C PRO A 256 -0.87 9.64 12.63
N PHE A 257 -1.43 8.73 11.82
CA PHE A 257 -1.32 7.29 12.07
C PHE A 257 0.15 6.85 12.00
N LEU A 258 0.89 7.27 10.97
CA LEU A 258 2.28 6.85 10.82
C LEU A 258 3.15 7.31 12.01
N ILE A 259 2.90 8.52 12.51
CA ILE A 259 3.65 9.09 13.64
C ILE A 259 3.26 8.43 14.98
N ARG A 260 1.97 8.12 15.17
CA ARG A 260 1.43 7.59 16.44
C ARG A 260 1.60 6.09 16.62
N HIS A 261 1.97 5.34 15.59
CA HIS A 261 2.10 3.89 15.65
C HIS A 261 3.53 3.38 15.33
N PRO A 262 4.57 3.84 16.06
CA PRO A 262 5.97 3.58 15.73
C PRO A 262 6.31 2.08 15.65
N GLY A 263 5.72 1.23 16.50
CA GLY A 263 5.99 -0.21 16.45
C GLY A 263 5.40 -0.92 15.22
N LEU A 264 4.27 -0.42 14.67
CA LEU A 264 3.76 -0.91 13.39
C LEU A 264 4.68 -0.47 12.24
N ILE A 265 5.10 0.80 12.24
CA ILE A 265 6.00 1.33 11.21
C ILE A 265 7.33 0.58 11.23
N HIS A 266 7.89 0.36 12.42
CA HIS A 266 9.09 -0.44 12.59
C HIS A 266 8.95 -1.82 11.93
N ARG A 267 7.87 -2.55 12.23
CA ARG A 267 7.65 -3.90 11.67
C ARG A 267 7.54 -3.88 10.16
N TRP A 268 6.83 -2.92 9.59
CA TRP A 268 6.63 -2.85 8.13
C TRP A 268 7.95 -2.58 7.39
N PHE A 269 8.72 -1.60 7.85
CA PHE A 269 9.98 -1.25 7.22
C PHE A 269 11.09 -2.26 7.55
N ARG A 270 11.14 -2.81 8.77
CA ARG A 270 12.06 -3.88 9.13
C ARG A 270 11.86 -5.12 8.27
N ALA A 271 10.61 -5.58 8.10
CA ALA A 271 10.29 -6.72 7.26
C ALA A 271 10.69 -6.49 5.81
N ARG A 272 10.46 -5.27 5.29
CA ARG A 272 10.88 -4.89 3.94
C ARG A 272 12.40 -4.92 3.76
N GLU A 273 13.15 -4.33 4.69
CA GLU A 273 14.62 -4.31 4.60
C GLU A 273 15.22 -5.70 4.81
N GLU A 274 14.63 -6.52 5.69
CA GLU A 274 14.99 -7.93 5.85
C GLU A 274 14.73 -8.73 4.56
N ALA A 275 13.59 -8.52 3.93
CA ALA A 275 13.28 -9.14 2.64
C ALA A 275 14.31 -8.76 1.58
N LEU A 276 14.68 -7.47 1.49
CA LEU A 276 15.70 -7.02 0.57
C LEU A 276 17.06 -7.69 0.86
N ALA A 277 17.45 -7.82 2.13
CA ALA A 277 18.68 -8.51 2.50
C ALA A 277 18.66 -10.00 2.14
N ARG A 278 17.54 -10.71 2.39
CA ARG A 278 17.35 -12.12 2.02
C ARG A 278 17.39 -12.35 0.52
N VAL A 279 16.86 -11.42 -0.27
CA VAL A 279 16.87 -11.49 -1.74
C VAL A 279 18.26 -11.23 -2.31
N ARG A 280 18.99 -10.27 -1.75
CA ARG A 280 20.35 -9.92 -2.15
C ARG A 280 21.38 -11.02 -1.82
N SER A 281 21.14 -11.83 -0.79
CA SER A 281 22.00 -12.96 -0.43
C SER A 281 21.81 -14.21 -1.28
N ILE A 282 20.85 -14.22 -2.22
CA ILE A 282 20.65 -15.34 -3.13
C ILE A 282 21.82 -15.39 -4.13
N LEU A 283 22.57 -16.48 -4.07
CA LEU A 283 23.71 -16.74 -4.97
C LEU A 283 23.32 -17.49 -6.25
N ASP A 284 22.13 -18.09 -6.26
CA ASP A 284 21.61 -18.81 -7.42
C ASP A 284 21.27 -17.82 -8.55
N ASP A 285 22.01 -17.94 -9.66
CA ASP A 285 21.91 -17.14 -10.88
C ASP A 285 21.39 -18.02 -12.04
N SER A 286 20.44 -18.92 -11.76
CA SER A 286 19.82 -19.77 -12.78
C SER A 286 19.33 -18.95 -13.98
N SER A 287 19.39 -19.55 -15.17
CA SER A 287 18.87 -18.90 -16.39
C SER A 287 17.39 -18.57 -16.27
N LYS A 288 16.61 -19.43 -15.61
CA LYS A 288 15.18 -19.21 -15.34
C LYS A 288 14.95 -17.96 -14.48
N ASP A 289 15.67 -17.81 -13.38
CA ASP A 289 15.52 -16.65 -12.48
C ASP A 289 15.86 -15.35 -13.20
N ARG A 290 16.94 -15.34 -13.99
CA ARG A 290 17.33 -14.19 -14.81
C ARG A 290 16.27 -13.85 -15.84
N SER A 291 15.75 -14.84 -16.57
CA SER A 291 14.68 -14.64 -17.55
C SER A 291 13.39 -14.11 -16.91
N SER A 292 12.96 -14.64 -15.76
CA SER A 292 11.78 -14.16 -15.04
C SER A 292 11.97 -12.74 -14.49
N PHE A 293 13.17 -12.40 -14.02
CA PHE A 293 13.49 -11.02 -13.61
C PHE A 293 13.47 -10.07 -14.81
N LEU A 294 14.10 -10.44 -15.92
CA LEU A 294 14.12 -9.63 -17.15
C LEU A 294 12.70 -9.42 -17.69
N PHE A 295 11.84 -10.45 -17.69
CA PHE A 295 10.44 -10.30 -18.06
C PHE A 295 9.71 -9.30 -17.15
N SER A 296 9.91 -9.40 -15.84
CA SER A 296 9.32 -8.46 -14.88
C SER A 296 9.85 -7.03 -15.05
N LEU A 297 11.13 -6.87 -15.39
CA LEU A 297 11.74 -5.59 -15.71
C LEU A 297 11.11 -4.97 -16.97
N GLN A 298 10.93 -5.74 -18.05
CA GLN A 298 10.26 -5.25 -19.26
C GLN A 298 8.81 -4.85 -19.00
N ARG A 299 8.09 -5.68 -18.23
CA ARG A 299 6.72 -5.37 -17.81
C ARG A 299 6.66 -4.10 -16.95
N ALA A 300 7.61 -3.88 -16.03
CA ALA A 300 7.70 -2.65 -15.25
C ALA A 300 7.98 -1.43 -16.14
N LYS A 301 8.88 -1.54 -17.12
CA LYS A 301 9.13 -0.47 -18.11
C LYS A 301 7.87 -0.15 -18.92
N ALA A 302 7.14 -1.17 -19.37
CA ALA A 302 5.87 -0.98 -20.06
C ALA A 302 4.82 -0.34 -19.15
N HIS A 303 4.70 -0.77 -17.90
CA HIS A 303 3.81 -0.18 -16.91
C HIS A 303 4.10 1.31 -16.68
N LEU A 304 5.37 1.71 -16.58
CA LEU A 304 5.77 3.12 -16.46
C LEU A 304 5.35 3.94 -17.70
N ARG A 305 5.47 3.37 -18.91
CA ARG A 305 5.06 4.03 -20.17
C ARG A 305 3.55 4.12 -20.31
N GLU A 306 2.82 3.15 -19.79
CA GLU A 306 1.35 3.11 -19.79
C GLU A 306 0.72 3.94 -18.66
N TRP A 307 1.52 4.42 -17.71
CA TRP A 307 1.02 5.17 -16.56
C TRP A 307 0.66 6.61 -16.96
N HIS A 308 -0.64 6.89 -16.97
CA HIS A 308 -1.20 8.22 -17.19
C HIS A 308 -1.26 9.06 -15.89
N SER A 309 -0.94 10.35 -15.99
CA SER A 309 -0.97 11.32 -14.90
C SER A 309 -1.34 12.69 -15.45
N GLU A 310 -2.12 13.47 -14.70
CA GLU A 310 -2.41 14.87 -15.08
C GLU A 310 -1.25 15.81 -14.68
N ASP A 311 -0.35 15.36 -13.80
CA ASP A 311 0.86 16.09 -13.41
C ASP A 311 2.02 15.83 -14.40
N ASN A 312 2.46 16.89 -15.08
CA ASN A 312 3.58 16.86 -16.02
C ASN A 312 4.91 16.52 -15.37
N GLU A 313 5.15 16.93 -14.12
CA GLU A 313 6.38 16.56 -13.41
C GLU A 313 6.41 15.06 -13.15
N ARG A 314 5.28 14.50 -12.73
CA ARG A 314 5.14 13.05 -12.59
C ARG A 314 5.43 12.29 -13.88
N LEU A 315 4.93 12.77 -15.02
CA LEU A 315 5.21 12.15 -16.32
C LEU A 315 6.71 12.17 -16.68
N ARG A 316 7.43 13.27 -16.37
CA ARG A 316 8.88 13.34 -16.55
C ARG A 316 9.61 12.33 -15.69
N VAL A 317 9.24 12.22 -14.41
CA VAL A 317 9.82 11.25 -13.48
C VAL A 317 9.61 9.82 -13.98
N LEU A 318 8.39 9.46 -14.41
CA LEU A 318 8.09 8.13 -14.95
C LEU A 318 8.94 7.78 -16.18
N LYS A 319 9.12 8.73 -17.09
CA LYS A 319 9.97 8.56 -18.26
C LYS A 319 11.44 8.36 -17.88
N SER A 320 11.97 9.21 -17.00
CA SER A 320 13.35 9.12 -16.48
C SER A 320 13.59 7.75 -15.83
N MET A 321 12.67 7.30 -14.98
CA MET A 321 12.76 6.00 -14.33
C MET A 321 12.84 4.84 -15.34
N ALA A 322 12.02 4.87 -16.40
CA ALA A 322 12.03 3.84 -17.43
C ALA A 322 13.36 3.80 -18.21
N GLU A 323 13.97 4.97 -18.44
CA GLU A 323 15.30 5.10 -19.06
C GLU A 323 16.41 4.60 -18.12
N GLU A 324 16.40 5.03 -16.86
CA GLU A 324 17.38 4.67 -15.83
C GLU A 324 17.46 3.15 -15.58
N ILE A 325 16.32 2.45 -15.53
CA ILE A 325 16.31 1.00 -15.29
C ILE A 325 16.61 0.17 -16.54
N SER A 326 16.65 0.78 -17.74
CA SER A 326 16.93 0.06 -18.99
C SER A 326 18.35 -0.51 -19.02
N GLY A 327 19.32 0.13 -18.34
CA GLY A 327 20.68 -0.36 -18.28
C GLY A 327 20.87 -1.65 -17.46
N ILE A 328 19.83 -2.11 -16.76
CA ILE A 328 19.87 -3.38 -16.00
C ILE A 328 19.86 -4.59 -16.95
N GLU A 329 19.25 -4.51 -18.13
CA GLU A 329 19.18 -5.61 -19.10
C GLU A 329 20.59 -6.06 -19.53
N GLY A 330 21.41 -5.10 -19.96
CA GLY A 330 22.79 -5.35 -20.34
C GLY A 330 23.66 -5.87 -19.17
N LEU A 331 23.30 -5.57 -17.92
CA LEU A 331 24.01 -6.13 -16.76
C LEU A 331 23.77 -7.64 -16.61
N ILE A 332 22.57 -8.12 -16.96
CA ILE A 332 22.15 -9.51 -16.79
C ILE A 332 22.48 -10.35 -18.05
N GLU A 333 22.35 -9.78 -19.24
CA GLU A 333 22.54 -10.48 -20.52
C GLU A 333 24.02 -10.75 -20.86
N ASN A 334 24.93 -9.82 -20.56
CA ASN A 334 26.36 -9.95 -20.86
C ASN A 334 27.07 -11.09 -20.12
N GLU A 335 26.38 -11.80 -19.23
CA GLU A 335 26.88 -13.00 -18.53
C GLU A 335 26.42 -14.32 -19.17
N GLY A 336 25.41 -14.30 -20.05
CA GLY A 336 24.92 -15.50 -20.73
C GLY A 336 25.80 -15.99 -21.89
N GLY A 337 26.72 -15.15 -22.39
CA GLY A 337 27.49 -15.39 -23.62
C GLY A 337 28.94 -15.88 -23.43
N GLY A 338 29.32 -16.35 -22.25
CA GLY A 338 30.72 -16.45 -21.84
C GLY A 338 31.32 -17.86 -21.68
N GLU A 339 31.17 -18.77 -22.64
CA GLU A 339 32.13 -19.90 -22.78
C GLU A 339 33.23 -19.63 -23.82
N ASN A 340 33.11 -18.63 -24.70
CA ASN A 340 34.09 -18.40 -25.78
C ASN A 340 34.40 -16.92 -26.07
N SER A 341 34.74 -16.10 -25.06
CA SER A 341 35.35 -14.79 -25.35
C SER A 341 36.48 -14.45 -24.38
N SER A 342 37.69 -14.75 -24.83
CA SER A 342 38.96 -14.36 -24.24
C SER A 342 39.37 -12.97 -24.72
N SER A 343 38.65 -11.90 -24.38
CA SER A 343 39.20 -10.53 -24.46
C SER A 343 38.20 -9.46 -23.97
N THR A 344 38.11 -9.24 -22.66
CA THR A 344 37.97 -7.89 -22.03
C THR A 344 37.85 -8.05 -20.51
N THR A 345 38.98 -8.35 -19.88
CA THR A 345 39.12 -8.44 -18.42
C THR A 345 39.25 -7.03 -17.80
N ALA A 346 38.27 -6.15 -18.02
CA ALA A 346 38.25 -4.81 -17.42
C ALA A 346 36.93 -4.43 -16.72
N ALA A 347 35.84 -5.19 -16.90
CA ALA A 347 34.59 -5.03 -16.14
C ALA A 347 34.42 -6.05 -15.01
N ARG A 348 35.32 -7.03 -14.90
CA ARG A 348 35.46 -7.87 -13.71
C ARG A 348 36.17 -7.03 -12.65
N THR A 349 35.41 -6.32 -11.81
CA THR A 349 35.72 -5.88 -10.42
C THR A 349 34.99 -4.56 -10.13
N ILE A 350 33.72 -4.65 -9.72
CA ILE A 350 33.15 -3.63 -8.80
C ILE A 350 33.15 -4.16 -7.36
N SER A 351 33.29 -5.48 -7.22
CA SER A 351 33.59 -6.20 -5.99
C SER A 351 34.48 -7.35 -6.44
N GLY A 352 35.70 -7.49 -5.93
CA GLY A 352 36.62 -8.58 -6.28
C GLY A 352 36.16 -9.96 -5.80
N ASP A 353 34.88 -10.14 -5.46
CA ASP A 353 34.33 -11.35 -4.89
C ASP A 353 33.44 -12.08 -5.91
N ARG A 354 33.87 -13.27 -6.37
CA ARG A 354 33.06 -14.19 -7.22
C ARG A 354 31.85 -14.77 -6.48
N ARG A 355 31.39 -14.14 -5.38
CA ARG A 355 30.40 -14.63 -4.42
C ARG A 355 29.10 -13.80 -4.38
N THR A 356 28.82 -12.93 -5.34
CA THR A 356 27.58 -12.12 -5.33
C THR A 356 26.71 -12.43 -6.55
N GLY A 357 25.46 -12.85 -6.35
CA GLY A 357 24.47 -13.14 -7.42
C GLY A 357 23.96 -11.87 -8.13
N PHE A 358 23.18 -12.05 -9.21
CA PHE A 358 22.73 -10.96 -10.10
C PHE A 358 21.90 -9.92 -9.35
N ARG A 359 21.11 -10.35 -8.36
CA ARG A 359 20.27 -9.50 -7.52
C ARG A 359 21.09 -8.45 -6.77
N GLU A 360 22.27 -8.82 -6.27
CA GLU A 360 23.17 -7.87 -5.59
C GLU A 360 23.82 -6.90 -6.58
N ARG A 361 24.19 -7.38 -7.77
CA ARG A 361 24.72 -6.52 -8.84
C ARG A 361 23.68 -5.49 -9.29
N VAL A 362 22.42 -5.91 -9.47
CA VAL A 362 21.29 -5.03 -9.81
C VAL A 362 21.04 -4.00 -8.71
N TYR A 363 21.02 -4.41 -7.45
CA TYR A 363 20.88 -3.48 -6.33
C TYR A 363 21.98 -2.41 -6.32
N HIS A 364 23.24 -2.81 -6.48
CA HIS A 364 24.36 -1.87 -6.53
C HIS A 364 24.34 -0.96 -7.76
N TYR A 365 23.93 -1.48 -8.92
CA TYR A 365 23.71 -0.67 -10.12
C TYR A 365 22.70 0.44 -9.81
N ALA A 366 21.53 0.08 -9.29
CA ALA A 366 20.48 1.05 -8.98
C ALA A 366 20.95 2.08 -7.94
N ARG A 367 21.62 1.65 -6.87
CA ARG A 367 22.17 2.57 -5.85
C ARG A 367 23.16 3.59 -6.39
N LYS A 368 23.91 3.24 -7.44
CA LYS A 368 24.94 4.11 -8.03
C LYS A 368 24.45 4.96 -9.20
N ARG A 369 23.44 4.51 -9.94
CA ARG A 369 23.06 5.08 -11.24
C ARG A 369 21.63 5.59 -11.31
N CYS A 370 20.75 5.16 -10.42
CA CYS A 370 19.33 5.52 -10.46
C CYS A 370 18.99 6.58 -9.41
N SER A 371 17.98 7.39 -9.72
CA SER A 371 17.29 8.29 -8.81
C SER A 371 16.68 7.53 -7.62
N PRO A 372 16.38 8.20 -6.48
CA PRO A 372 15.76 7.55 -5.33
C PRO A 372 14.48 6.77 -5.67
N GLU A 373 13.68 7.28 -6.60
CA GLU A 373 12.43 6.63 -6.97
C GLU A 373 12.64 5.41 -7.88
N ALA A 374 13.55 5.48 -8.85
CA ALA A 374 13.95 4.30 -9.62
C ALA A 374 14.64 3.23 -8.74
N GLN A 375 15.40 3.63 -7.71
CA GLN A 375 15.95 2.68 -6.73
C GLN A 375 14.86 1.90 -6.00
N GLU A 376 13.81 2.56 -5.51
CA GLU A 376 12.72 1.89 -4.79
C GLU A 376 11.84 1.02 -5.72
N LEU A 377 11.72 1.38 -7.00
CA LEU A 377 11.12 0.51 -8.02
C LEU A 377 11.95 -0.76 -8.24
N VAL A 378 13.27 -0.62 -8.41
CA VAL A 378 14.18 -1.77 -8.59
C VAL A 378 14.17 -2.67 -7.35
N ILE A 379 14.12 -2.11 -6.15
CA ILE A 379 13.96 -2.90 -4.92
C ILE A 379 12.66 -3.71 -4.99
N SER A 380 11.55 -3.12 -5.43
CA SER A 380 10.29 -3.84 -5.55
C SER A 380 10.37 -4.98 -6.58
N LEU A 381 11.05 -4.78 -7.71
CA LEU A 381 11.35 -5.84 -8.69
C LEU A 381 12.21 -6.97 -8.09
N LEU A 382 13.23 -6.61 -7.31
CA LEU A 382 14.06 -7.59 -6.60
C LEU A 382 13.22 -8.43 -5.64
N LEU A 383 12.33 -7.79 -4.85
CA LEU A 383 11.44 -8.50 -3.94
C LEU A 383 10.48 -9.45 -4.67
N GLU A 384 9.95 -9.08 -5.83
CA GLU A 384 9.14 -9.99 -6.65
C GLU A 384 9.92 -11.24 -7.08
N SER A 385 11.22 -11.10 -7.38
CA SER A 385 12.08 -12.21 -7.82
C SER A 385 12.49 -13.20 -6.72
N GLY A 386 12.12 -12.96 -5.46
CA GLY A 386 12.56 -13.73 -4.30
C GLY A 386 11.42 -14.33 -3.47
N GLY A 387 10.24 -14.49 -4.07
CA GLY A 387 8.99 -14.67 -3.33
C GLY A 387 8.97 -15.75 -2.24
N GLU A 388 9.37 -16.98 -2.56
CA GLU A 388 9.37 -18.10 -1.61
C GLU A 388 10.25 -17.86 -0.38
N ARG A 389 11.22 -16.94 -0.45
CA ARG A 389 12.17 -16.64 0.65
C ARG A 389 11.73 -15.49 1.55
N ILE A 390 10.70 -14.74 1.16
CA ILE A 390 10.28 -13.52 1.86
C ILE A 390 8.79 -13.49 2.19
N ASP A 391 7.97 -14.38 1.63
CA ASP A 391 6.52 -14.37 1.85
C ASP A 391 6.14 -14.59 3.32
N ASP A 392 6.96 -15.30 4.10
CA ASP A 392 6.81 -15.50 5.55
C ASP A 392 6.84 -14.18 6.33
N LEU A 393 7.60 -13.18 5.86
CA LEU A 393 7.73 -11.88 6.51
C LEU A 393 6.41 -11.10 6.56
N ALA A 394 5.47 -11.42 5.66
CA ALA A 394 4.14 -10.80 5.65
C ALA A 394 3.30 -11.17 6.90
N GLU A 395 3.62 -12.28 7.59
CA GLU A 395 2.93 -12.71 8.80
C GLU A 395 3.35 -11.90 10.04
N GLY A 396 4.53 -11.27 10.01
CA GLY A 396 5.10 -10.50 11.12
C GLY A 396 4.72 -9.01 11.16
N LEU A 397 3.88 -8.54 10.22
CA LEU A 397 3.56 -7.12 10.01
C LEU A 397 2.57 -6.54 11.05
N GLU A 398 1.90 -7.40 11.81
CA GLU A 398 1.03 -6.97 12.91
C GLU A 398 1.82 -6.66 14.19
N MET A 399 1.25 -5.81 15.04
CA MET A 399 1.78 -5.53 16.37
C MET A 399 0.75 -5.92 17.42
N LYS A 400 1.19 -6.71 18.41
CA LYS A 400 0.38 -7.07 19.58
C LYS A 400 0.47 -5.96 20.61
N GLU A 401 -0.66 -5.58 21.21
CA GLU A 401 -0.75 -4.45 22.15
C GLU A 401 0.11 -4.68 23.40
N GLU A 402 0.24 -5.95 23.81
CA GLU A 402 1.10 -6.41 24.90
C GLU A 402 2.60 -6.17 24.64
N SER A 403 2.99 -5.89 23.40
CA SER A 403 4.37 -5.57 23.03
C SER A 403 4.74 -4.10 23.26
N LEU A 404 3.79 -3.24 23.65
CA LEU A 404 4.08 -1.84 24.00
C LEU A 404 4.66 -1.78 25.41
N SER A 405 5.93 -1.41 25.53
CA SER A 405 6.57 -1.29 26.84
C SER A 405 5.88 -0.23 27.70
N ARG A 406 5.74 -0.55 28.99
CA ARG A 406 5.41 0.45 30.00
C ARG A 406 6.64 1.33 30.23
N LEU A 407 6.39 2.58 30.60
CA LEU A 407 7.46 3.48 31.04
C LEU A 407 8.19 2.81 32.21
N ASP A 408 9.50 2.62 32.10
CA ASP A 408 10.36 2.20 33.20
C ASP A 408 10.74 3.44 34.01
N PRO A 409 10.18 3.60 35.23
CA PRO A 409 10.44 4.77 36.06
C PRO A 409 11.82 4.72 36.74
N THR A 410 12.50 3.57 36.71
CA THR A 410 13.76 3.34 37.45
C THR A 410 15.01 3.71 36.64
N MET A 411 14.89 3.82 35.32
CA MET A 411 15.96 4.27 34.43
C MET A 411 16.56 5.59 34.92
N ARG A 412 17.89 5.71 34.93
CA ARG A 412 18.57 6.95 35.33
C ARG A 412 18.37 8.04 34.29
N VAL A 413 18.28 9.29 34.73
CA VAL A 413 18.19 10.48 33.87
C VAL A 413 19.34 10.52 32.85
N ALA A 414 20.58 10.32 33.31
CA ALA A 414 21.76 10.31 32.44
C ALA A 414 21.71 9.17 31.41
N GLU A 415 21.15 8.00 31.77
CA GLU A 415 20.95 6.91 30.81
C GLU A 415 19.96 7.32 29.73
N LEU A 416 18.79 7.85 30.10
CA LEU A 416 17.79 8.29 29.11
C LEU A 416 18.37 9.34 28.15
N LYS A 417 19.13 10.32 28.67
CA LYS A 417 19.82 11.33 27.84
C LYS A 417 20.77 10.67 26.82
N SER A 418 21.62 9.74 27.25
CA SER A 418 22.53 9.02 26.36
C SER A 418 21.80 8.25 25.26
N ARG A 419 20.63 7.68 25.57
CA ARG A 419 19.78 6.98 24.59
C ARG A 419 19.20 7.94 23.54
N ILE A 420 18.76 9.13 23.96
CA ILE A 420 18.30 10.18 23.05
C ILE A 420 19.42 10.58 22.09
N GLU A 421 20.62 10.85 22.61
CA GLU A 421 21.78 11.25 21.79
C GLU A 421 22.20 10.20 20.76
N ARG A 422 21.96 8.91 21.05
CA ARG A 422 22.28 7.80 20.16
C ARG A 422 21.20 7.56 19.10
N HIS A 423 19.92 7.58 19.49
CA HIS A 423 18.82 7.10 18.64
C HIS A 423 17.97 8.22 18.04
N TYR A 424 18.03 9.42 18.62
CA TYR A 424 17.24 10.59 18.23
C TYR A 424 18.12 11.76 17.79
N ARG A 425 19.38 11.52 17.36
CA ARG A 425 20.24 12.58 16.82
C ARG A 425 19.53 13.40 15.73
N TRP A 426 18.86 12.72 14.81
CA TRP A 426 18.05 13.33 13.75
C TRP A 426 17.01 14.35 14.27
N ALA A 427 16.47 14.14 15.47
CA ALA A 427 15.50 15.04 16.09
C ALA A 427 16.18 16.25 16.74
N LEU A 428 17.36 16.04 17.34
CA LEU A 428 18.15 17.07 17.99
C LEU A 428 18.81 18.05 16.99
N ASP A 429 19.02 17.62 15.74
CA ASP A 429 19.63 18.43 14.70
C ASP A 429 18.71 19.55 14.18
N HIS A 430 17.43 19.57 14.59
CA HIS A 430 16.47 20.62 14.22
C HIS A 430 16.55 21.84 15.15
N ASP A 431 16.71 23.02 14.56
CA ASP A 431 16.64 24.30 15.27
C ASP A 431 15.20 24.82 15.33
N PHE A 432 14.55 24.67 16.48
CA PHE A 432 13.19 25.15 16.74
C PHE A 432 13.11 26.60 17.23
N SER A 433 14.24 27.31 17.34
CA SER A 433 14.21 28.77 17.54
C SER A 433 13.75 29.51 16.27
N ARG A 434 13.92 28.85 15.11
CA ARG A 434 13.48 29.36 13.81
C ARG A 434 11.98 29.17 13.61
N PRO A 435 11.24 30.23 13.23
CA PRO A 435 9.81 30.12 12.94
C PRO A 435 9.48 29.07 11.87
N GLU A 436 10.32 28.91 10.85
CA GLU A 436 10.06 27.97 9.74
C GLU A 436 9.93 26.51 10.22
N ALA A 437 10.70 26.12 11.25
CA ALA A 437 10.64 24.78 11.82
C ALA A 437 9.30 24.46 12.50
N MET A 438 8.50 25.47 12.81
CA MET A 438 7.17 25.35 13.42
C MET A 438 6.08 25.98 12.55
N GLN A 439 6.33 26.18 11.25
CA GLN A 439 5.40 26.88 10.36
C GLN A 439 4.01 26.25 10.31
N HIS A 440 3.91 24.92 10.40
CA HIS A 440 2.64 24.22 10.36
C HIS A 440 2.25 23.65 11.72
N PHE A 441 0.95 23.53 11.94
CA PHE A 441 0.37 22.75 13.03
C PHE A 441 -0.70 21.80 12.48
N TRP A 442 -0.91 20.69 13.17
CA TRP A 442 -1.89 19.67 12.78
C TRP A 442 -3.04 19.66 13.76
N TYR A 443 -4.28 19.51 13.28
CA TYR A 443 -5.47 19.52 14.13
C TYR A 443 -6.56 18.61 13.58
N HIS A 444 -7.58 18.29 14.38
CA HIS A 444 -8.79 17.63 13.90
C HIS A 444 -9.86 18.67 13.56
N SER A 445 -10.45 18.58 12.37
CA SER A 445 -11.55 19.46 11.99
C SER A 445 -12.82 19.13 12.80
N LYS A 446 -13.60 20.16 13.15
CA LYS A 446 -14.84 19.99 13.94
C LYS A 446 -15.93 19.26 13.14
N GLU A 447 -15.98 19.48 11.83
CA GLU A 447 -17.06 18.98 10.97
C GLU A 447 -17.01 17.47 10.77
N LYS A 448 -15.80 16.92 10.58
CA LYS A 448 -15.62 15.52 10.17
C LYS A 448 -14.59 14.75 11.01
N MET A 449 -14.00 15.39 12.02
CA MET A 449 -12.95 14.79 12.88
C MET A 449 -11.79 14.20 12.07
N GLU A 450 -11.53 14.79 10.89
CA GLU A 450 -10.44 14.38 10.02
C GLU A 450 -9.22 15.29 10.26
N PRO A 451 -7.98 14.73 10.24
CA PRO A 451 -6.76 15.51 10.35
C PRO A 451 -6.63 16.58 9.26
N ARG A 452 -6.22 17.77 9.68
CA ARG A 452 -5.92 18.96 8.88
C ARG A 452 -4.57 19.52 9.26
N ARG A 453 -4.03 20.35 8.37
CA ARG A 453 -2.79 21.09 8.56
C ARG A 453 -3.07 22.56 8.27
N GLY A 454 -2.71 23.44 9.19
CA GLY A 454 -2.81 24.89 9.04
C GLY A 454 -1.44 25.56 9.14
N CYS A 455 -1.30 26.78 8.64
CA CYS A 455 -0.12 27.61 8.84
C CYS A 455 -0.21 28.38 10.17
N ARG A 456 0.74 28.15 11.09
CA ARG A 456 0.75 28.70 12.45
C ARG A 456 0.74 30.22 12.49
N TYR A 457 1.38 30.87 11.53
CA TYR A 457 1.56 32.32 11.51
C TYR A 457 0.48 33.06 10.72
N ASP A 458 -0.31 32.33 9.92
CA ASP A 458 -1.35 32.91 9.05
C ASP A 458 -2.78 32.50 9.46
N GLU A 459 -2.93 31.38 10.17
CA GLU A 459 -4.23 30.80 10.52
C GLU A 459 -4.41 30.65 12.03
N PRO A 460 -5.62 30.93 12.57
CA PRO A 460 -5.95 30.59 13.95
C PRO A 460 -6.08 29.06 14.13
N GLY A 461 -6.01 28.58 15.38
CA GLY A 461 -6.24 27.17 15.69
C GLY A 461 -5.01 26.42 16.20
N ALA A 462 -3.85 27.06 16.28
CA ALA A 462 -2.62 26.47 16.83
C ALA A 462 -2.79 25.98 18.28
N GLU A 463 -3.75 26.54 19.04
CA GLU A 463 -4.12 26.07 20.38
C GLU A 463 -4.75 24.67 20.39
N ARG A 464 -5.17 24.15 19.23
CA ARG A 464 -5.77 22.82 19.04
C ARG A 464 -4.80 21.82 18.43
N GLU A 465 -3.51 22.14 18.46
CA GLU A 465 -2.47 21.34 17.85
C GLU A 465 -2.41 19.91 18.43
N MET A 466 -2.31 18.95 17.51
CA MET A 466 -2.07 17.56 17.80
C MET A 466 -0.59 17.36 18.13
N PRO A 467 -0.25 16.46 19.08
CA PRO A 467 1.14 16.14 19.42
C PRO A 467 1.77 15.26 18.33
N LEU A 468 2.13 15.87 17.20
CA LEU A 468 2.80 15.21 16.07
C LEU A 468 4.25 15.67 15.89
N GLY A 469 4.66 16.76 16.55
CA GLY A 469 6.01 17.29 16.52
C GLY A 469 7.00 16.49 17.36
N VAL A 470 7.26 15.23 16.98
CA VAL A 470 8.16 14.32 17.74
C VAL A 470 9.54 14.94 17.93
N ALA A 471 10.11 15.56 16.89
CA ALA A 471 11.42 16.19 16.99
C ALA A 471 11.45 17.33 18.04
N LEU A 472 10.43 18.18 18.07
CA LEU A 472 10.28 19.25 19.07
C LEU A 472 10.12 18.68 20.48
N ASP A 473 9.27 17.67 20.63
CA ASP A 473 9.00 17.00 21.91
C ASP A 473 10.24 16.31 22.49
N ILE A 474 11.11 15.79 21.62
CA ILE A 474 12.40 15.20 22.01
C ILE A 474 13.43 16.27 22.33
N GLY A 475 13.49 17.37 21.57
CA GLY A 475 14.36 18.51 21.87
C GLY A 475 14.07 19.10 23.26
N ARG A 476 12.80 19.37 23.56
CA ARG A 476 12.35 19.85 24.88
C ARG A 476 12.68 18.89 26.01
N LEU A 477 12.53 17.58 25.76
CA LEU A 477 12.93 16.56 26.73
C LEU A 477 14.45 16.60 26.97
N ALA A 478 15.24 16.68 25.90
CA ALA A 478 16.69 16.72 25.98
C ALA A 478 17.20 17.94 26.76
N GLU A 479 16.66 19.13 26.49
CA GLU A 479 16.98 20.37 27.21
C GLU A 479 16.67 20.26 28.71
N ALA A 480 15.50 19.73 29.06
CA ALA A 480 15.12 19.55 30.47
C ALA A 480 16.00 18.51 31.18
N LEU A 481 16.38 17.43 30.48
CA LEU A 481 17.33 16.45 31.02
C LEU A 481 18.71 17.08 31.24
N ASP A 482 19.18 17.91 30.32
CA ASP A 482 20.47 18.61 30.45
C ASP A 482 20.48 19.50 31.68
N ALA A 483 19.47 20.35 31.85
CA ALA A 483 19.33 21.20 33.04
C ALA A 483 19.28 20.39 34.35
N HIS A 484 18.62 19.22 34.35
CA HIS A 484 18.56 18.33 35.52
C HIS A 484 19.94 17.71 35.81
N ILE A 485 20.67 17.30 34.78
CA ILE A 485 22.02 16.72 34.89
C ILE A 485 23.05 17.77 35.35
N GLU A 486 23.02 18.97 34.78
CA GLU A 486 23.88 20.11 35.17
C GLU A 486 23.68 20.50 36.63
N GLY A 487 22.48 20.31 37.18
CA GLY A 487 22.18 20.44 38.60
C GLY A 487 22.74 19.32 39.50
N GLY A 488 23.56 18.40 38.96
CA GLY A 488 24.16 17.28 39.69
C GLY A 488 23.24 16.09 39.92
N LYS A 489 22.10 16.01 39.22
CA LYS A 489 21.04 15.01 39.46
C LYS A 489 20.92 13.96 38.35
N GLY A 490 21.99 13.69 37.61
CA GLY A 490 21.99 12.71 36.52
C GLY A 490 21.71 11.26 36.95
N ASP A 491 22.02 10.92 38.20
CA ASP A 491 21.74 9.60 38.77
C ASP A 491 20.31 9.46 39.35
N ASP A 492 19.51 10.53 39.36
CA ASP A 492 18.11 10.44 39.74
C ASP A 492 17.36 9.46 38.82
N SER A 493 16.38 8.79 39.40
CA SER A 493 15.44 7.98 38.61
C SER A 493 14.56 8.86 37.73
N LEU A 494 14.14 8.32 36.60
CA LEU A 494 13.20 8.97 35.70
C LEU A 494 11.88 9.33 36.40
N ALA A 495 11.47 8.58 37.43
CA ALA A 495 10.33 8.91 38.28
C ALA A 495 10.47 10.30 38.95
N VAL A 496 11.64 10.58 39.53
CA VAL A 496 11.91 11.84 40.22
C VAL A 496 11.94 13.00 39.22
N PHE A 497 12.59 12.81 38.08
CA PHE A 497 12.59 13.80 37.00
C PHE A 497 11.16 14.11 36.52
N LEU A 498 10.35 13.08 36.22
CA LEU A 498 9.00 13.27 35.71
C LEU A 498 8.01 13.80 36.76
N ALA A 499 8.30 13.68 38.05
CA ALA A 499 7.52 14.35 39.09
C ALA A 499 7.65 15.89 39.00
N HIS A 500 8.82 16.39 38.60
CA HIS A 500 9.07 17.80 38.36
C HIS A 500 8.66 18.24 36.95
N HIS A 501 8.68 17.33 35.97
CA HIS A 501 8.36 17.60 34.57
C HIS A 501 7.23 16.69 34.03
N PRO A 502 6.00 16.75 34.57
CA PRO A 502 4.93 15.83 34.22
C PRO A 502 4.54 15.90 32.72
N GLY A 503 4.69 17.07 32.10
CA GLY A 503 4.42 17.28 30.67
C GLY A 503 5.40 16.59 29.71
N LEU A 504 6.52 16.05 30.20
CA LEU A 504 7.51 15.34 29.39
C LEU A 504 7.35 13.81 29.43
N ARG A 505 6.35 13.32 30.18
CA ARG A 505 6.12 11.87 30.36
C ARG A 505 5.86 11.15 29.04
N HIS A 506 5.17 11.76 28.08
CA HIS A 506 4.89 11.13 26.79
C HIS A 506 6.15 11.00 25.93
N SER A 507 7.01 12.04 25.90
CA SER A 507 8.30 12.00 25.21
C SER A 507 9.22 10.93 25.79
N ALA A 508 9.36 10.90 27.12
CA ALA A 508 10.19 9.90 27.80
C ALA A 508 9.69 8.48 27.56
N ARG A 509 8.37 8.26 27.62
CA ARG A 509 7.75 6.98 27.27
C ARG A 509 7.99 6.60 25.82
N ARG A 510 7.91 7.57 24.89
CA ARG A 510 8.16 7.31 23.46
C ARG A 510 9.59 6.83 23.25
N VAL A 511 10.58 7.53 23.82
CA VAL A 511 12.00 7.14 23.72
C VAL A 511 12.22 5.72 24.23
N GLN A 512 11.65 5.37 25.40
CA GLN A 512 11.74 4.01 25.94
C GLN A 512 11.00 2.98 25.10
N ALA A 513 9.83 3.33 24.56
CA ALA A 513 9.01 2.42 23.76
C ALA A 513 9.62 2.05 22.41
N THR A 514 10.44 2.94 21.83
CA THR A 514 11.09 2.72 20.54
C THR A 514 12.51 2.19 20.67
N MET A 515 13.01 1.94 21.89
CA MET A 515 14.34 1.36 22.09
C MET A 515 14.45 0.01 21.39
N GLY A 516 15.44 -0.10 20.50
CA GLY A 516 15.66 -1.30 19.69
C GLY A 516 14.78 -1.42 18.44
N TRP A 517 13.97 -0.40 18.12
CA TRP A 517 13.18 -0.35 16.90
C TRP A 517 13.75 0.67 15.90
N ASP A 518 14.75 0.27 15.13
CA ASP A 518 15.52 1.18 14.26
C ASP A 518 14.67 2.03 13.30
N TYR A 519 13.60 1.42 12.77
CA TYR A 519 12.65 2.02 11.81
C TYR A 519 11.36 2.57 12.44
N ALA A 520 11.32 2.79 13.76
CA ALA A 520 10.11 3.23 14.46
C ALA A 520 9.71 4.69 14.17
N GLU A 521 10.68 5.53 13.86
CA GLU A 521 10.49 6.98 13.77
C GLU A 521 10.57 7.45 12.32
N ILE A 522 9.63 8.30 11.92
CA ILE A 522 9.81 9.13 10.72
C ILE A 522 10.82 10.21 11.08
N ARG A 523 11.97 10.20 10.42
CA ARG A 523 13.09 11.11 10.67
C ARG A 523 12.91 12.40 9.88
N GLY A 524 11.84 13.12 10.19
CA GLY A 524 11.50 14.41 9.61
C GLY A 524 10.59 15.20 10.53
N ASN A 525 10.47 16.51 10.28
CA ASN A 525 9.67 17.40 11.08
C ASN A 525 8.34 17.72 10.36
N PRO A 526 7.19 17.13 10.77
CA PRO A 526 5.91 17.34 10.11
C PRO A 526 5.33 18.75 10.26
N MET A 527 5.96 19.61 11.06
CA MET A 527 5.61 21.03 11.22
C MET A 527 6.38 21.92 10.23
N ALA A 528 7.49 21.44 9.69
CA ALA A 528 8.30 22.19 8.73
C ALA A 528 7.66 22.16 7.33
N PRO A 529 7.87 23.18 6.48
CA PRO A 529 7.38 23.19 5.11
C PRO A 529 8.00 22.08 4.24
N GLU A 530 9.24 21.67 4.53
CA GLU A 530 9.97 20.65 3.77
C GLU A 530 9.33 19.25 3.91
N CYS A 531 8.67 18.97 5.04
CA CYS A 531 7.98 17.71 5.24
C CYS A 531 6.63 17.71 4.53
N ARG A 532 6.62 17.27 3.28
CA ARG A 532 5.41 17.17 2.46
C ARG A 532 4.54 16.01 2.95
N PRO A 533 3.26 16.25 3.32
CA PRO A 533 2.38 15.18 3.79
C PRO A 533 2.22 14.04 2.79
N ILE A 534 2.15 14.36 1.50
CA ILE A 534 2.03 13.39 0.42
C ILE A 534 3.11 12.31 0.45
N ASP A 535 4.33 12.63 0.86
CA ASP A 535 5.42 11.66 0.92
C ASP A 535 5.14 10.58 1.99
N LEU A 536 4.60 10.98 3.14
CA LEU A 536 4.16 10.06 4.17
C LEU A 536 2.94 9.25 3.72
N LEU A 537 2.00 9.87 3.01
CA LEU A 537 0.83 9.17 2.45
C LEU A 537 1.27 8.05 1.49
N ARG A 538 2.22 8.34 0.59
CA ARG A 538 2.74 7.38 -0.41
C ARG A 538 3.34 6.15 0.27
N ALA A 539 4.13 6.32 1.33
CA ALA A 539 4.69 5.19 2.09
C ALA A 539 3.61 4.23 2.63
N LYS A 540 2.55 4.75 3.26
CA LYS A 540 1.47 3.92 3.80
C LYS A 540 0.67 3.24 2.69
N LEU A 541 0.35 4.00 1.65
CA LEU A 541 -0.40 3.50 0.49
C LEU A 541 0.39 2.40 -0.26
N ALA A 542 1.70 2.53 -0.37
CA ALA A 542 2.56 1.47 -0.90
C ALA A 542 2.49 0.20 -0.03
N CYS A 543 2.47 0.34 1.31
CA CYS A 543 2.23 -0.81 2.20
C CYS A 543 0.85 -1.46 1.97
N PHE A 544 -0.18 -0.69 1.62
CA PHE A 544 -1.49 -1.25 1.26
C PHE A 544 -1.46 -2.01 -0.07
N GLY A 545 -0.53 -1.67 -0.97
CA GLY A 545 -0.44 -2.21 -2.31
C GLY A 545 -1.06 -1.31 -3.37
N ALA A 546 -1.10 0.00 -3.11
CA ALA A 546 -1.53 1.00 -4.06
C ALA A 546 -0.53 1.19 -5.21
N SER A 547 -1.04 1.47 -6.41
CA SER A 547 -0.28 1.86 -7.58
C SER A 547 -0.88 3.13 -8.22
N LYS A 548 -0.25 3.60 -9.30
CA LYS A 548 -0.70 4.76 -10.09
C LYS A 548 -0.95 6.04 -9.25
N PHE A 549 0.03 6.40 -8.42
CA PHE A 549 0.07 7.67 -7.65
C PHE A 549 0.02 8.90 -8.58
N ASP A 550 -1.11 9.59 -8.58
CA ASP A 550 -1.39 10.81 -9.35
C ASP A 550 -1.60 11.96 -8.34
N PRO A 551 -0.55 12.75 -8.04
CA PRO A 551 -0.64 13.84 -7.07
C PRO A 551 -1.56 14.94 -7.58
N LYS A 552 -2.35 15.53 -6.68
CA LYS A 552 -3.23 16.67 -6.99
C LYS A 552 -2.86 17.93 -6.22
N SER A 553 -2.18 17.76 -5.09
CA SER A 553 -1.39 18.77 -4.39
C SER A 553 -0.45 18.07 -3.40
N ASP A 554 0.33 18.80 -2.63
CA ASP A 554 1.14 18.25 -1.54
C ASP A 554 0.33 17.61 -0.39
N LEU A 555 -1.00 17.75 -0.42
CA LEU A 555 -1.89 17.29 0.66
C LEU A 555 -2.66 16.02 0.31
N TRP A 556 -2.76 15.65 -0.98
CA TRP A 556 -3.53 14.49 -1.41
C TRP A 556 -3.16 13.95 -2.80
N THR A 557 -3.43 12.66 -3.00
CA THR A 557 -3.14 11.92 -4.22
C THR A 557 -4.26 10.96 -4.58
N ARG A 558 -4.43 10.68 -5.88
CA ARG A 558 -5.25 9.58 -6.39
C ARG A 558 -4.38 8.35 -6.58
N ILE A 559 -4.93 7.18 -6.25
CA ILE A 559 -4.29 5.88 -6.41
C ILE A 559 -5.28 4.84 -6.91
N THR A 560 -4.76 3.70 -7.34
CA THR A 560 -5.55 2.52 -7.69
C THR A 560 -5.12 1.35 -6.83
N LEU A 561 -6.09 0.62 -6.26
CA LEU A 561 -5.88 -0.64 -5.52
C LEU A 561 -6.33 -1.83 -6.36
N TYR A 562 -5.68 -2.99 -6.17
CA TYR A 562 -6.00 -4.26 -6.83
C TYR A 562 -5.94 -4.24 -8.36
N GLN A 563 -5.23 -3.28 -8.94
CA GLN A 563 -4.97 -3.29 -10.37
C GLN A 563 -4.07 -4.49 -10.72
N GLY A 564 -4.49 -5.32 -11.68
CA GLY A 564 -3.84 -6.58 -12.05
C GLY A 564 -4.35 -7.79 -11.28
N ALA A 565 -4.94 -7.62 -10.09
CA ALA A 565 -5.24 -8.72 -9.18
C ALA A 565 -6.20 -9.76 -9.80
N PRO A 566 -6.06 -11.05 -9.42
CA PRO A 566 -6.92 -12.11 -9.92
C PRO A 566 -8.39 -11.88 -9.59
N LEU A 567 -9.27 -12.42 -10.42
CA LEU A 567 -10.71 -12.46 -10.17
C LEU A 567 -11.06 -13.58 -9.18
N PRO A 568 -12.25 -13.55 -8.54
CA PRO A 568 -12.64 -14.54 -7.55
C PRO A 568 -12.46 -16.00 -8.00
N HIS A 569 -12.83 -16.32 -9.23
CA HIS A 569 -12.71 -17.67 -9.81
C HIS A 569 -11.27 -18.06 -10.19
N GLU A 570 -10.34 -17.11 -10.23
CA GLU A 570 -8.93 -17.31 -10.61
C GLU A 570 -8.02 -17.49 -9.39
N THR A 571 -8.56 -17.30 -8.18
CA THR A 571 -7.77 -17.42 -6.95
C THR A 571 -7.26 -18.85 -6.68
N GLY A 572 -7.75 -19.85 -7.42
CA GLY A 572 -7.35 -21.26 -7.35
C GLY A 572 -6.22 -21.73 -8.29
N ASP A 573 -5.98 -21.10 -9.46
CA ASP A 573 -5.09 -21.62 -10.53
C ASP A 573 -3.71 -20.91 -10.60
N GLU A 574 -2.64 -21.58 -11.05
CA GLU A 574 -1.24 -21.05 -11.10
C GLU A 574 -0.95 -19.98 -12.18
N PRO A 575 -0.03 -19.00 -11.94
CA PRO A 575 0.44 -18.47 -10.65
C PRO A 575 -0.29 -17.15 -10.30
N ALA A 576 -1.20 -17.20 -9.32
CA ALA A 576 -2.08 -16.09 -8.93
C ALA A 576 -1.40 -14.86 -8.29
N ASP A 577 -0.07 -14.86 -8.09
CA ASP A 577 0.66 -13.71 -7.52
C ASP A 577 1.49 -12.94 -8.59
N ASP A 578 1.43 -13.33 -9.87
CA ASP A 578 2.10 -12.62 -10.96
C ASP A 578 1.24 -11.49 -11.56
N TRP A 579 0.85 -10.53 -10.72
CA TRP A 579 -0.02 -9.43 -11.12
C TRP A 579 0.51 -8.03 -10.82
N TYR A 580 1.78 -7.93 -10.42
CA TYR A 580 2.39 -6.62 -10.18
C TYR A 580 2.78 -5.93 -11.50
N PHE A 581 2.81 -4.59 -11.50
CA PHE A 581 3.01 -3.77 -12.70
C PHE A 581 2.06 -4.13 -13.85
N PRO A 582 0.73 -4.03 -13.63
CA PRO A 582 -0.25 -4.41 -14.65
C PRO A 582 -0.09 -3.55 -15.91
N THR A 583 -0.08 -4.23 -17.05
CA THR A 583 0.00 -3.66 -18.40
C THR A 583 -1.19 -4.12 -19.21
N LEU A 584 -1.66 -3.28 -20.13
CA LEU A 584 -2.73 -3.63 -21.05
C LEU A 584 -2.20 -3.97 -22.44
N PHE A 585 -1.10 -3.36 -22.88
CA PHE A 585 -0.59 -3.49 -24.25
C PHE A 585 0.66 -4.36 -24.34
N PHE A 586 1.40 -4.51 -23.25
CA PHE A 586 2.50 -5.47 -23.18
C PHE A 586 1.99 -6.93 -23.19
N PRO A 587 2.62 -7.86 -23.93
CA PRO A 587 2.22 -9.26 -23.94
C PRO A 587 2.33 -9.89 -22.54
N SER A 588 1.24 -10.48 -22.06
CA SER A 588 1.29 -11.39 -20.91
C SER A 588 1.81 -12.75 -21.36
N GLU A 589 2.50 -13.50 -20.50
CA GLU A 589 2.80 -14.92 -20.74
C GLU A 589 1.53 -15.80 -20.81
N ASP A 590 0.37 -15.21 -20.51
CA ASP A 590 -0.92 -15.89 -20.46
C ASP A 590 -1.35 -16.42 -21.84
N ARG A 591 -1.17 -17.74 -22.02
CA ARG A 591 -1.54 -18.50 -23.22
C ARG A 591 -3.05 -18.78 -23.32
N SER A 592 -3.88 -18.25 -22.42
CA SER A 592 -5.31 -18.58 -22.34
C SER A 592 -6.18 -17.87 -23.39
N ASP A 593 -5.78 -16.68 -23.86
CA ASP A 593 -6.58 -15.88 -24.81
C ASP A 593 -6.31 -16.23 -26.29
N SER A 594 -5.27 -17.01 -26.60
CA SER A 594 -4.93 -17.38 -27.99
C SER A 594 -5.87 -18.40 -28.63
N LYS A 595 -6.87 -18.91 -27.90
CA LYS A 595 -7.91 -19.81 -28.45
C LYS A 595 -9.17 -19.10 -28.94
N SER A 596 -9.27 -17.78 -28.77
CA SER A 596 -10.48 -17.01 -29.13
C SER A 596 -10.38 -16.21 -30.44
N SER A 597 -9.24 -16.22 -31.12
CA SER A 597 -9.06 -15.46 -32.37
C SER A 597 -8.39 -16.28 -33.46
N MET A 598 -9.10 -17.28 -33.99
CA MET A 598 -8.95 -17.69 -35.38
C MET A 598 -10.33 -17.69 -36.03
N PRO A 599 -10.56 -16.95 -37.13
CA PRO A 599 -11.70 -17.21 -37.97
C PRO A 599 -11.47 -18.56 -38.65
N ALA A 600 -12.29 -19.55 -38.29
CA ALA A 600 -12.53 -20.70 -39.15
C ALA A 600 -13.24 -20.16 -40.40
N ASP A 601 -12.52 -20.09 -41.53
CA ASP A 601 -13.03 -20.45 -42.86
C ASP A 601 -12.05 -20.04 -43.96
N ARG A 602 -11.55 -21.05 -44.69
CA ARG A 602 -11.34 -21.06 -46.15
C ARG A 602 -10.87 -22.44 -46.59
N CYS A 603 -11.75 -23.44 -46.52
CA CYS A 603 -11.69 -24.58 -47.43
C CYS A 603 -12.49 -24.22 -48.67
N ILE A 604 -11.81 -23.68 -49.69
CA ILE A 604 -12.38 -23.58 -51.04
C ILE A 604 -12.08 -24.91 -51.72
N ALA A 605 -13.12 -25.73 -51.88
CA ALA A 605 -13.11 -26.83 -52.82
C ALA A 605 -13.11 -26.27 -54.25
N HIS A 606 -12.15 -26.66 -55.07
CA HIS A 606 -12.24 -26.53 -56.51
C HIS A 606 -12.66 -27.86 -57.13
N PRO A 607 -13.62 -27.88 -58.07
CA PRO A 607 -14.02 -29.09 -58.75
C PRO A 607 -13.07 -29.37 -59.92
N ARG A 608 -12.56 -30.59 -59.98
CA ARG A 608 -12.42 -31.40 -61.19
C ARG A 608 -12.21 -32.86 -60.82
#